data_AF-A0A194PEY7-F1
#
_entry.id   AF-A0A194PEY7-F1
#
_cell.length_a   1.000
_cell.length_b   1.000
_cell.length_c   1.000
_cell.angle_alpha   90.00
_cell.angle_beta   90.00
_cell.angle_gamma   90.00
#
_symmetry.space_group_name_H-M   'P 1'
#
loop_
_entity.id
_entity.type
_entity.pdbx_description
1 polymer ?
#
loop_
_entity_poly.entity_id
_entity_poly.type
_entity_poly.pdbx_seq_one_letter_code
_entity_poly.pdbx_strand_id
1 'polypeptide(L)'
;MGKQFGNLAFIRGILYFRLSPYEQRAYAGVLTKGLPNLVPRTLMTLPFWMPPFAFGALIYFYVDDLHRRSKRKNPKDYIDEVNPNPPPPPPPPPVTKC
;
A
#
# COMPACT_ATOMS: atom_id res chain seq x y z
N MET A 1 29.17 -11.25 -26.07
CA MET A 1 29.27 -11.57 -27.52
C MET A 1 28.15 -10.84 -28.26
N GLY A 2 28.41 -9.62 -28.73
CA GLY A 2 27.38 -8.72 -29.26
C GLY A 2 27.20 -8.85 -30.78
N LYS A 3 25.96 -9.07 -31.22
CA LYS A 3 25.62 -8.99 -32.65
C LYS A 3 25.68 -7.53 -33.10
N GLN A 4 26.49 -7.24 -34.13
CA GLN A 4 26.59 -5.91 -34.75
C GLN A 4 25.63 -5.79 -35.93
N PHE A 5 25.21 -4.57 -36.25
CA PHE A 5 24.45 -4.27 -37.46
C PHE A 5 25.15 -4.86 -38.70
N GLY A 6 24.40 -5.63 -39.49
CA GLY A 6 24.93 -6.45 -40.60
C GLY A 6 24.92 -7.96 -40.32
N ASN A 7 25.04 -8.39 -39.06
CA ASN A 7 25.11 -9.82 -38.67
C ASN A 7 23.95 -10.26 -37.74
N LEU A 8 22.79 -9.59 -37.77
CA LEU A 8 21.67 -9.88 -36.86
C LEU A 8 20.82 -11.06 -37.33
N ALA A 9 20.36 -11.00 -38.57
CA ALA A 9 19.40 -11.93 -39.15
C ALA A 9 19.46 -11.88 -40.68
N PHE A 10 19.07 -12.98 -41.32
CA PHE A 10 18.89 -13.05 -42.76
C PHE A 10 17.43 -12.83 -43.10
N ILE A 11 17.11 -11.68 -43.70
CA ILE A 11 15.75 -11.26 -44.04
C ILE A 11 15.73 -10.92 -45.53
N ARG A 12 14.74 -11.44 -46.28
CA ARG A 12 14.57 -11.22 -47.72
C ARG A 12 13.12 -10.82 -48.01
N GLY A 13 12.92 -9.89 -48.96
CA GLY A 13 11.60 -9.60 -49.51
C GLY A 13 10.66 -8.73 -48.65
N ILE A 14 11.18 -7.92 -47.70
CA ILE A 14 10.35 -7.01 -46.92
C ILE A 14 10.59 -5.56 -47.36
N LEU A 15 9.52 -4.85 -47.70
CA LEU A 15 9.54 -3.41 -48.01
C LEU A 15 8.94 -2.63 -46.83
N TYR A 16 9.64 -1.58 -46.39
CA TYR A 16 9.17 -0.68 -45.35
C TYR A 16 9.06 0.74 -45.90
N PHE A 17 7.89 1.35 -45.75
CA PHE A 17 7.66 2.75 -46.13
C PHE A 17 7.64 3.62 -44.89
N ARG A 18 8.25 4.81 -44.97
CA ARG A 18 8.32 5.78 -43.89
C ARG A 18 8.17 7.20 -44.45
N LEU A 19 7.47 8.06 -43.71
CA LEU A 19 7.36 9.49 -44.02
C LEU A 19 8.44 10.27 -43.26
N SER A 20 8.89 11.40 -43.79
CA SER A 20 9.84 12.28 -43.09
C SER A 20 9.23 12.79 -41.77
N PRO A 21 10.00 12.89 -40.66
CA PRO A 21 9.49 13.40 -39.39
C PRO A 21 8.89 14.80 -39.48
N TYR A 22 9.40 15.64 -40.40
CA TYR A 22 8.92 17.02 -40.60
C TYR A 22 7.54 17.10 -41.26
N GLU A 23 7.09 16.01 -41.89
CA GLU A 23 5.78 15.90 -42.53
C GLU A 23 4.76 15.20 -41.61
N GLN A 24 5.23 14.54 -40.55
CA GLN A 24 4.38 13.85 -39.59
C GLN A 24 3.93 14.79 -38.47
N ARG A 25 2.72 14.58 -37.97
CA ARG A 25 2.26 15.22 -36.73
C ARG A 25 2.72 14.36 -35.54
N ALA A 26 3.54 14.93 -34.66
CA ALA A 26 4.09 14.22 -33.49
C ALA A 26 3.02 13.60 -32.57
N TYR A 27 1.85 14.25 -32.47
CA TYR A 27 0.72 13.82 -31.63
C TYR A 27 -0.51 13.43 -32.46
N ALA A 28 -0.31 12.89 -33.66
CA ALA A 28 -1.41 12.40 -34.47
C ALA A 28 -2.28 11.40 -33.70
N GLY A 29 -3.56 11.70 -33.54
CA GLY A 29 -4.54 10.77 -32.96
C GLY A 29 -4.37 10.47 -31.47
N VAL A 30 -3.72 11.33 -30.68
CA VAL A 30 -3.60 11.10 -29.22
C VAL A 30 -4.96 10.95 -28.54
N LEU A 31 -5.93 11.82 -28.86
CA LEU A 31 -7.27 11.74 -28.26
C LEU A 31 -8.13 10.63 -28.87
N THR A 32 -8.04 10.42 -30.20
CA THR A 32 -8.94 9.49 -30.92
C THR A 32 -8.44 8.05 -30.96
N LYS A 33 -7.14 7.83 -30.87
CA LYS A 33 -6.50 6.51 -30.93
C LYS A 33 -5.64 6.23 -29.71
N GLY A 34 -4.96 7.23 -29.16
CA GLY A 34 -4.13 7.09 -27.96
C GLY A 34 -4.98 6.74 -26.74
N LEU A 35 -5.88 7.64 -26.30
CA LEU A 35 -6.71 7.41 -25.12
C LEU A 35 -7.56 6.14 -25.19
N PRO A 36 -8.27 5.83 -26.30
CA PRO A 36 -9.05 4.60 -26.39
C PRO A 36 -8.20 3.32 -26.38
N ASN A 37 -6.92 3.38 -26.75
CA ASN A 37 -6.01 2.24 -26.68
C ASN A 37 -5.33 2.11 -25.30
N LEU A 38 -5.19 3.20 -24.55
CA LEU A 38 -4.63 3.16 -23.20
C LEU A 38 -5.57 2.44 -22.21
N VAL A 39 -6.88 2.66 -22.33
CA VAL A 39 -7.89 2.06 -21.44
C VAL A 39 -7.85 0.51 -21.43
N PRO A 40 -7.94 -0.21 -22.56
CA PRO A 40 -7.87 -1.67 -22.54
C PRO A 40 -6.51 -2.19 -22.06
N ARG A 41 -5.42 -1.45 -22.32
CA ARG A 41 -4.08 -1.82 -21.85
C ARG A 41 -3.94 -1.73 -20.33
N THR A 42 -4.48 -0.68 -19.71
CA THR A 42 -4.46 -0.55 -18.26
C THR A 42 -5.41 -1.55 -17.60
N LEU A 43 -6.60 -1.77 -18.17
CA LEU A 43 -7.55 -2.76 -17.65
C LEU A 43 -7.02 -4.18 -17.69
N MET A 44 -6.29 -4.57 -18.75
CA MET A 44 -5.69 -5.90 -18.86
C MET A 44 -4.59 -6.15 -17.80
N THR A 45 -3.90 -5.10 -17.36
CA THR A 45 -2.83 -5.20 -16.35
C THR A 45 -3.33 -5.00 -14.92
N LEU A 46 -4.46 -4.31 -14.75
CA LEU A 46 -5.13 -4.04 -13.48
C LEU A 46 -5.21 -5.25 -12.52
N PRO A 47 -5.64 -6.46 -12.94
CA PRO A 47 -5.78 -7.59 -12.01
C PRO A 47 -4.45 -8.10 -11.43
N PHE A 48 -3.30 -7.74 -12.01
CA PHE A 48 -2.01 -8.20 -11.50
C PHE A 48 -1.47 -7.32 -10.39
N TRP A 49 -1.60 -5.99 -10.53
CA TRP A 49 -1.04 -5.03 -9.56
C TRP A 49 -2.07 -4.47 -8.58
N MET A 50 -3.36 -4.48 -8.92
CA MET A 50 -4.40 -3.94 -8.05
C MET A 50 -4.61 -4.75 -6.76
N PRO A 51 -4.61 -6.11 -6.77
CA PRO A 51 -4.78 -6.88 -5.54
C PRO A 51 -3.75 -6.57 -4.45
N PRO A 52 -2.42 -6.61 -4.68
CA PRO A 52 -1.47 -6.31 -3.62
C PRO A 52 -1.59 -4.87 -3.11
N PHE A 53 -1.96 -3.92 -3.98
CA PHE A 53 -2.21 -2.54 -3.57
C PHE A 53 -3.44 -2.41 -2.67
N ALA A 54 -4.55 -3.04 -3.06
CA ALA A 54 -5.78 -3.04 -2.27
C ALA A 54 -5.59 -3.74 -0.92
N PHE A 55 -4.93 -4.90 -0.90
CA PHE A 55 -4.62 -5.61 0.34
C PHE A 55 -3.74 -4.77 1.27
N GLY A 56 -2.71 -4.10 0.74
CA GLY A 56 -1.86 -3.21 1.53
C GLY A 56 -2.63 -2.08 2.19
N ALA A 57 -3.53 -1.43 1.45
CA ALA A 57 -4.39 -0.37 1.98
C ALA A 57 -5.35 -0.89 3.06
N LEU A 58 -5.99 -2.04 2.83
CA LEU A 58 -6.90 -2.66 3.81
C LEU A 58 -6.19 -2.98 5.13
N ILE A 59 -5.00 -3.58 5.05
CA ILE A 59 -4.18 -3.91 6.24
C ILE A 59 -3.83 -2.62 6.99
N TYR A 60 -3.38 -1.58 6.29
CA TYR A 60 -3.01 -0.32 6.92
C TYR A 60 -4.16 0.28 7.74
N PHE A 61 -5.34 0.42 7.14
CA PHE A 61 -6.50 0.99 7.84
C PHE A 61 -6.95 0.12 9.01
N TYR A 62 -6.96 -1.20 8.84
CA TYR A 62 -7.32 -2.13 9.90
C TYR A 62 -6.39 -2.02 11.11
N VAL A 63 -5.08 -1.99 10.85
CA VAL A 63 -4.04 -1.92 11.89
C VAL A 63 -4.10 -0.59 12.63
N ASP A 64 -4.26 0.54 11.93
CA ASP A 64 -4.40 1.86 12.56
C ASP A 64 -5.63 1.92 13.49
N ASP A 65 -6.78 1.40 13.04
CA ASP A 65 -7.99 1.33 13.86
C ASP A 65 -7.81 0.44 15.10
N LEU A 66 -7.18 -0.73 14.94
CA LEU A 66 -6.87 -1.61 16.06
C LEU A 66 -5.95 -0.93 17.07
N HIS A 67 -4.91 -0.24 16.60
CA HIS A 67 -3.96 0.46 17.47
C HIS A 67 -4.62 1.61 18.22
N ARG A 68 -5.56 2.32 17.59
CA ARG A 68 -6.35 3.36 18.25
C ARG A 68 -7.29 2.76 19.30
N ARG A 69 -7.88 1.59 19.04
CA ARG A 69 -8.77 0.89 19.99
C ARG A 69 -7.99 0.28 21.16
N SER A 70 -6.86 -0.36 20.92
CA SER A 70 -6.06 -1.04 21.95
C SER A 70 -5.44 -0.08 22.95
N LYS A 71 -5.16 1.16 22.55
CA LYS A 71 -4.68 2.21 23.47
C LYS A 71 -5.76 2.73 24.44
N ARG A 72 -7.03 2.41 24.21
CA ARG A 72 -8.11 2.80 25.13
C ARG A 72 -8.19 1.81 26.28
N LYS A 73 -8.37 2.34 27.49
CA LYS A 73 -8.60 1.53 28.69
C LYS A 73 -9.93 0.77 28.56
N ASN A 74 -9.95 -0.51 28.90
CA ASN A 74 -11.16 -1.30 28.95
C ASN A 74 -11.76 -1.21 30.37
N PRO A 75 -13.01 -0.74 30.53
CA PRO A 75 -13.62 -0.58 31.85
C PRO A 75 -13.81 -1.91 32.59
N LYS A 76 -13.84 -3.05 31.87
CA LYS A 76 -14.01 -4.38 32.47
C LYS A 76 -12.80 -4.85 33.28
N ASP A 77 -11.62 -4.29 33.02
CA ASP A 77 -10.39 -4.74 33.68
C ASP A 77 -10.32 -4.24 35.14
N TYR A 78 -11.07 -3.19 35.50
CA TYR A 78 -11.02 -2.55 36.83
C TYR A 78 -12.11 -3.04 37.81
N ILE A 79 -12.94 -4.01 37.42
CA ILE A 79 -14.10 -4.43 38.23
C ILE A 79 -13.66 -5.24 39.46
N ASP A 80 -12.57 -6.03 39.34
CA ASP A 80 -12.13 -6.98 40.37
C ASP A 80 -10.85 -6.54 41.11
N GLU A 81 -10.29 -5.36 40.79
CA GLU A 81 -9.02 -4.87 41.37
C GLU A 81 -9.17 -4.24 42.77
N VAL A 82 -10.41 -3.99 43.23
CA VAL A 82 -10.69 -3.52 44.59
C VAL A 82 -10.68 -4.72 45.55
N ASN A 83 -9.52 -4.99 46.15
CA ASN A 83 -9.39 -5.93 47.26
C ASN A 83 -10.28 -5.45 48.44
N PRO A 84 -11.28 -6.24 48.89
CA PRO A 84 -12.21 -5.83 49.94
C PRO A 84 -11.58 -5.71 51.34
N ASN A 85 -10.34 -6.17 51.52
CA ASN A 85 -9.65 -6.10 52.82
C ASN A 85 -8.49 -5.10 52.78
N PRO A 86 -8.66 -3.87 53.32
CA PRO A 86 -7.53 -2.98 53.55
C PRO A 86 -6.55 -3.63 54.56
N PRO A 87 -5.23 -3.45 54.42
CA PRO A 87 -4.28 -3.93 55.41
C PRO A 87 -4.62 -3.32 56.79
N PRO A 88 -4.49 -4.10 57.88
CA PRO A 88 -4.81 -3.61 59.22
C PRO A 88 -3.99 -2.35 59.52
N PRO A 89 -4.60 -1.32 60.13
CA PRO A 89 -3.89 -0.08 60.43
C PRO A 89 -2.69 -0.37 61.35
N PRO A 90 -1.56 0.34 61.17
CA PRO A 90 -0.39 0.16 62.01
C PRO A 90 -0.77 0.40 63.49
N PRO A 91 -0.21 -0.39 64.44
CA PRO A 91 -0.49 -0.22 65.85
C PRO A 91 -0.12 1.20 66.29
N PRO A 92 -0.94 1.85 67.14
CA PRO A 92 -0.67 3.20 67.60
C PRO A 92 0.67 3.24 68.35
N PRO A 93 1.44 4.34 68.22
CA PRO A 93 2.71 4.49 68.93
C PRO A 93 2.47 4.38 70.45
N PRO A 94 3.41 3.76 71.21
CA PRO A 94 3.27 3.65 72.65
C PRO A 94 3.18 5.04 73.27
N VAL A 95 2.08 5.30 73.98
CA VAL A 95 1.89 6.54 74.72
C VAL A 95 2.79 6.49 75.96
N THR A 96 3.99 7.06 75.87
CA THR A 96 4.80 7.39 77.05
C THR A 96 4.07 8.48 77.83
N LYS A 97 3.40 8.09 78.92
CA LYS A 97 2.93 9.04 79.93
C LYS A 97 4.16 9.70 80.58
N CYS A 98 4.12 11.03 80.68
CA CYS A 98 5.14 11.85 81.33
C CYS A 98 5.50 11.33 82.73
#